data_AF-A0A8E2E1U9-F1
#
_entry.id   AF-A0A8E2E1U9-F1
#
_cell.length_a   1.000
_cell.length_b   1.000
_cell.length_c   1.000
_cell.angle_alpha   90.00
_cell.angle_beta   90.00
_cell.angle_gamma   90.00
#
_symmetry.space_group_name_H-M   'P 1'
#
loop_
_entity.id
_entity.type
_entity.pdbx_description
1 polymer ?
#
loop_
_entity_poly.entity_id
_entity_poly.type
_entity_poly.pdbx_seq_one_letter_code
_entity_poly.pdbx_strand_id
1 'polypeptide(L)' 'YCEKILPYILAFRKVYKGDVIRPRNIIHIEDGLPVHNARLNEEEYRWHNIIKMWFPANSPDLNPINHI' A
#
# COMPACT_ATOMS: atom_id res chain seq x y z
N TYR A 1 -18.94 -2.27 -1.14
CA TYR A 1 -17.65 -1.55 -0.96
C TYR A 1 -16.77 -2.25 0.08
N CYS A 2 -17.19 -2.33 1.36
CA CYS A 2 -16.44 -3.04 2.40
C CYS A 2 -16.13 -4.50 2.04
N GLU A 3 -17.09 -5.28 1.54
CA GLU A 3 -16.85 -6.70 1.21
C GLU A 3 -15.81 -6.93 0.11
N LYS A 4 -15.64 -5.98 -0.82
CA LYS A 4 -14.65 -6.08 -1.90
C LYS A 4 -13.24 -5.71 -1.42
N ILE A 5 -13.11 -4.74 -0.50
CA ILE A 5 -11.82 -4.19 -0.04
C ILE A 5 -11.30 -4.90 1.22
N LEU A 6 -12.21 -5.38 2.07
CA LEU A 6 -11.88 -6.04 3.34
C LEU A 6 -10.93 -7.23 3.17
N PRO A 7 -11.05 -8.10 2.14
CA PRO A 7 -10.10 -9.18 1.91
C PRO A 7 -8.67 -8.69 1.68
N TYR A 8 -8.50 -7.57 0.95
CA TYR A 8 -7.19 -6.97 0.68
C TYR A 8 -6.61 -6.29 1.92
N ILE A 9 -7.43 -5.61 2.72
CA ILE A 9 -7.01 -5.04 4.01
C ILE A 9 -6.58 -6.15 4.98
N LEU A 10 -7.35 -7.25 5.05
CA LEU A 10 -7.03 -8.39 5.90
C LEU A 10 -5.77 -9.12 5.42
N ALA A 11 -5.57 -9.25 4.11
CA ALA A 11 -4.34 -9.80 3.53
C ALA A 11 -3.12 -8.92 3.85
N PHE A 12 -3.23 -7.60 3.67
CA PHE A 12 -2.18 -6.65 4.05
C PHE A 12 -1.85 -6.77 5.54
N ARG A 13 -2.87 -6.83 6.40
CA ARG A 13 -2.70 -6.98 7.86
C ARG A 13 -2.04 -8.30 8.25
N LYS A 14 -2.30 -9.41 7.56
CA LYS A 14 -1.62 -10.71 7.77
C LYS A 14 -0.16 -10.66 7.35
N VAL A 15 0.14 -10.02 6.22
CA VAL A 15 1.52 -9.83 5.75
C VAL A 15 2.29 -8.90 6.71
N TYR A 16 1.66 -7.82 7.16
CA TYR A 16 2.23 -6.85 8.08
C TYR A 16 2.53 -7.43 9.47
N LYS A 17 1.64 -8.29 9.98
CA LYS A 17 1.83 -9.01 11.27
C LYS A 17 2.88 -10.13 11.22
N GLY A 18 3.43 -10.44 10.05
CA GLY A 18 4.43 -11.49 9.89
C GLY A 18 3.88 -12.91 9.89
N ASP A 19 2.56 -13.08 9.77
CA ASP A 19 1.89 -14.39 9.74
C ASP A 19 2.08 -15.15 8.41
N VAL A 20 2.65 -14.48 7.40
CA VAL A 20 2.94 -15.04 6.07
C VAL A 20 4.40 -14.75 5.74
N ILE A 21 5.08 -15.70 5.09
CA ILE A 21 6.41 -15.52 4.48
C ILE A 21 6.44 -14.13 3.83
N ARG A 22 7.24 -13.21 4.39
CA ARG A 22 7.30 -11.82 3.92
C ARG A 22 7.60 -11.88 2.42
N PRO A 23 6.69 -11.42 1.54
CA PRO A 23 7.00 -11.30 0.14
C PRO A 23 8.27 -10.46 0.05
N ARG A 24 9.31 -10.98 -0.61
CA ARG A 24 10.64 -10.36 -0.58
C ARG A 24 10.63 -8.92 -1.07
N ASN A 25 9.61 -8.49 -1.81
CA ASN A 25 9.40 -7.10 -2.22
C ASN A 25 7.89 -6.84 -2.35
N ILE A 26 7.30 -6.06 -1.45
CA ILE A 26 5.91 -5.59 -1.61
C ILE A 26 5.97 -4.27 -2.37
N ILE A 27 5.28 -4.16 -3.50
CA ILE A 27 5.13 -2.88 -4.20
C ILE A 27 3.86 -2.22 -3.69
N HIS A 28 4.00 -1.05 -3.08
CA HIS A 28 2.89 -0.27 -2.56
C HIS A 28 2.59 0.90 -3.51
N ILE A 29 1.32 1.06 -3.85
CA ILE A 29 0.81 2.13 -4.71
C ILE A 29 -0.16 2.94 -3.85
N GLU A 30 0.10 4.22 -3.68
CA GLU A 30 -0.77 5.17 -3.00
C GLU A 30 -0.80 6.51 -3.74
N ASP A 31 -1.83 7.31 -3.50
CA ASP A 31 -1.92 8.63 -4.09
C ASP A 31 -0.95 9.63 -3.42
N GLY A 32 -0.77 10.79 -4.05
CA GLY A 32 0.19 11.79 -3.62
C GLY A 32 -0.25 12.66 -2.44
N LEU A 33 -1.27 12.28 -1.65
CA LEU A 33 -1.73 13.15 -0.56
C LEU A 33 -0.62 13.38 0.48
N PRO A 34 -0.53 14.58 1.10
CA PRO A 34 0.55 14.91 2.03
C PRO A 34 0.71 13.93 3.19
N VAL A 35 -0.38 13.32 3.63
CA VAL A 35 -0.40 12.31 4.71
C VAL A 35 0.39 11.04 4.36
N HIS A 36 0.52 10.70 3.07
CA HIS A 36 1.27 9.54 2.59
C HIS A 36 2.78 9.77 2.56
N ASN A 37 3.23 11.02 2.68
CA ASN A 37 4.65 11.40 2.66
C ASN A 37 5.15 11.79 4.06
N ALA A 38 4.39 11.47 5.12
CA ALA A 38 4.84 11.68 6.49
C ALA A 38 6.04 10.76 6.80
N ARG A 39 7.03 11.30 7.51
CA ARG A 39 8.29 10.61 7.89
C ARG A 39 8.07 9.24 8.57
N LEU A 40 7.01 9.12 9.38
CA LEU A 40 6.60 7.88 10.04
C LEU A 40 6.28 6.76 9.06
N ASN A 41 5.68 7.07 7.91
CA ASN A 41 5.32 6.07 6.91
C ASN A 41 6.55 5.58 6.15
N GLU A 42 7.55 6.44 5.94
CA GLU A 42 8.80 6.04 5.27
C GLU A 42 9.64 5.06 6.10
N GLU A 43 9.71 5.26 7.42
CA GLU A 43 10.41 4.36 8.34
C GLU A 43 9.74 2.99 8.39
N GLU A 44 8.40 2.97 8.44
CA GLU A 44 7.57 1.77 8.34
C GLU A 44 7.78 1.00 7.03
N TYR A 45 7.76 1.70 5.89
CA TYR A 45 8.01 1.06 4.59
C TYR A 45 9.39 0.41 4.53
N ARG A 46 10.41 1.05 5.10
CA ARG A 46 11.77 0.49 5.17
C ARG A 46 11.84 -0.74 6.08
N TRP A 47 11.22 -0.72 7.26
CA TRP A 47 11.21 -1.88 8.17
C TRP A 47 10.48 -3.09 7.61
N HIS A 48 9.46 -2.85 6.79
CA HIS A 48 8.64 -3.90 6.19
C HIS A 48 9.09 -4.32 4.77
N ASN A 49 10.19 -3.76 4.25
CA ASN A 49 10.69 -4.00 2.90
C ASN A 49 9.64 -3.74 1.81
N ILE A 50 8.90 -2.65 2.00
CA ILE A 50 7.87 -2.16 1.09
C ILE A 50 8.51 -1.12 0.17
N ILE A 51 8.41 -1.36 -1.13
CA ILE A 51 8.86 -0.45 -2.17
C ILE A 51 7.67 0.43 -2.55
N LYS A 52 7.72 1.71 -2.18
CA LYS A 52 6.73 2.70 -2.61
C LYS A 52 6.96 3.02 -4.09
N MET A 53 5.95 2.76 -4.91
CA MET A 53 5.96 3.14 -6.31
C MET A 53 5.73 4.65 -6.43
N TRP A 54 6.46 5.30 -7.32
CA TRP A 54 6.13 6.68 -7.69
C TRP A 54 4.77 6.69 -8.40
N PHE A 55 3.87 7.57 -7.95
CA PHE A 55 2.53 7.70 -8.52
C PHE A 55 2.25 9.16 -8.89
N PRO A 56 1.83 9.45 -10.14
CA PRO A 56 1.60 10.82 -10.58
C PRO A 56 0.35 11.44 -9.92
N ALA A 57 0.47 12.73 -9.60
CA ALA A 57 -0.65 13.50 -9.05
C ALA A 57 -1.77 13.63 -10.09
N ASN A 58 -3.03 13.63 -9.63
CA ASN A 58 -4.23 13.76 -10.46
C ASN A 58 -4.36 12.70 -11.57
N SER A 59 -3.82 11.51 -11.37
CA SER A 59 -3.96 10.38 -12.30
C SER A 59 -4.76 9.23 -11.68
N PRO A 60 -6.05 9.45 -11.34
CA PRO A 60 -6.87 8.40 -10.73
C PRO A 60 -7.10 7.23 -11.69
N ASP A 61 -7.06 7.47 -12.99
CA ASP A 61 -7.16 6.47 -14.08
C ASP A 61 -6.02 5.44 -14.07
N LEU A 62 -4.87 5.81 -13.51
CA LEU A 62 -3.72 4.92 -13.39
C LEU A 62 -3.75 4.05 -12.12
N ASN A 63 -4.70 4.29 -11.21
CA ASN A 63 -4.84 3.51 -10.00
C ASN A 63 -5.89 2.39 -10.23
N PRO A 64 -5.48 1.10 -10.21
CA PRO A 64 -6.40 0.00 -10.42
C PRO A 64 -7.60 -0.01 -9.47
N ILE A 65 -7.47 0.60 -8.28
CA ILE A 65 -8.58 0.66 -7.30
C ILE A 65 -9.73 1.55 -7.74
N ASN A 66 -9.47 2.55 -8.60
CA ASN A 66 -10.47 3.54 -9.02
C ASN A 66 -11.39 2.99 -10.12
N HIS A 67 -11.11 1.81 -10.66
CA HIS A 67 -11.92 1.12 -11.67
C HIS A 67 -12.82 0.01 -11.09
N ILE A 68 -13.00 -0.07 -9.76
CA ILE A 68 -13.71 -1.16 -9.03
C ILE A 68 -15.16 -0.82 -8.64
#